data_AF-A0A970JH74-F1
#
_entry.id   AF-A0A970JH74-F1
#
_cell.length_a   1.000
_cell.length_b   1.000
_cell.length_c   1.000
_cell.angle_alpha   90.00
_cell.angle_beta   90.00
_cell.angle_gamma   90.00
#
_symmetry.space_group_name_H-M   'P 1'
#
loop_
_entity.id
_entity.type
_entity.pdbx_description
1 polymer ?
#
loop_
_entity_poly.entity_id
_entity_poly.type
_entity_poly.pdbx_seq_one_letter_code
_entity_poly.pdbx_strand_id
1 'polypeptide(L)'
;MKRLGIIDVGSNSVRLIIMDVDGTNAHHQIENIKETVRLSSGLDEQGNLNEEAVKHAIETVALFVRFCQARKVDRILAVATAAVRNAPNGPELVDRVHARTGVKLQVLSGEEEAYLGYIGLVNSTPLTSGLVADFGGGSIKLAAFQDRLSKGAIVYEFGVVTLAERFALQDRPAPADLQAMEEFLAEQFQRIRQIAPEPPLVGIGGTFRSIARIFRRRTHYLPDITDGIEIPYQEVKAIYETLAGMSHSERLQVPGLEPARADLIVAGSGMIAKLMESIDADKVVVSTASIRDGIFYKYLLPRDPILYNVLSHHLDNLIRYHRLDEDHSRRVSNLALALYDQLQTVHGMGSSARRLLLIASVLHEIGQVISVESLEKHTLYMMLNTPFSGLTQRERVMAAYLAASHDEIYLPDLDDFISRGPLQPEDRAIIVKLIPILQIIHSLDRSHTGVVTQVQTQLREGACEILVISKANADLEIKDARRRAPEFRRIYGRELLVNPR
;
A
#
# COMPACT_ATOMS: atom_id res chain seq x y z
N MET A 1 -3.67 21.85 -12.56
CA MET A 1 -3.30 21.00 -11.41
C MET A 1 -2.48 21.84 -10.46
N LYS A 2 -2.75 21.75 -9.16
CA LYS A 2 -1.88 22.30 -8.11
C LYS A 2 -0.83 21.25 -7.72
N ARG A 3 0.34 21.71 -7.32
CA ARG A 3 1.44 20.87 -6.85
C ARG A 3 1.75 21.14 -5.39
N LEU A 4 1.79 20.06 -4.62
CA LEU A 4 2.15 20.08 -3.20
C LEU A 4 3.48 19.36 -3.00
N GLY A 5 4.46 20.05 -2.41
CA GLY A 5 5.69 19.44 -1.91
C GLY A 5 5.57 19.16 -0.42
N ILE A 6 5.95 17.96 0.02
CA ILE A 6 6.01 17.60 1.43
C ILE A 6 7.43 17.18 1.77
N ILE A 7 8.09 17.96 2.64
CA ILE A 7 9.44 17.70 3.15
C ILE A 7 9.34 17.16 4.58
N ASP A 8 10.01 16.04 4.82
CA ASP A 8 10.08 15.38 6.12
C ASP A 8 11.55 15.26 6.56
N VAL A 9 11.91 15.96 7.64
CA VAL A 9 13.23 15.92 8.27
C VAL A 9 13.19 14.89 9.42
N GLY A 10 13.55 13.65 9.07
CA GLY A 10 13.61 12.51 9.97
C GLY A 10 14.95 12.36 10.70
N SER A 11 14.99 11.52 11.74
CA SER A 11 16.24 11.21 12.47
C SER A 11 17.33 10.61 11.59
N ASN A 12 16.97 9.80 10.58
CA ASN A 12 17.96 9.12 9.72
C ASN A 12 18.05 9.72 8.32
N SER A 13 16.95 10.27 7.80
CA SER A 13 16.86 10.72 6.41
C SER A 13 15.94 11.92 6.27
N VAL A 14 16.25 12.80 5.32
CA VAL A 14 15.36 13.85 4.85
C VAL A 14 14.70 13.36 3.56
N ARG A 15 13.39 13.59 3.42
CA ARG A 15 12.64 13.14 2.24
C ARG A 15 11.76 14.22 1.66
N LEU A 16 11.55 14.17 0.35
CA LEU A 16 10.61 15.00 -0.40
C LEU A 16 9.68 14.11 -1.19
N ILE A 17 8.37 14.35 -1.09
CA ILE A 17 7.41 13.91 -2.11
C ILE A 17 6.78 15.12 -2.79
N ILE A 18 6.44 14.98 -4.07
CA ILE A 18 5.63 15.98 -4.78
C ILE A 18 4.37 15.30 -5.33
N MET A 19 3.22 15.90 -5.02
CA MET A 19 1.89 15.43 -5.43
C MET A 19 1.29 16.42 -6.42
N ASP A 20 0.82 15.94 -7.56
CA ASP A 20 -0.16 16.65 -8.39
C ASP A 20 -1.54 16.45 -7.76
N VAL A 21 -2.34 17.52 -7.69
CA VAL A 21 -3.73 17.53 -7.18
C VAL A 21 -4.58 18.42 -8.08
N ASP A 22 -5.70 17.91 -8.59
CA ASP A 22 -6.63 18.70 -9.41
C ASP A 22 -7.80 19.28 -8.59
N GLY A 23 -8.73 19.99 -9.25
CA GLY A 23 -9.88 20.61 -8.59
C GLY A 23 -10.94 19.62 -8.09
N THR A 24 -10.84 18.35 -8.48
CA THR A 24 -11.73 17.25 -8.06
C THR A 24 -11.09 16.36 -6.99
N ASN A 25 -9.93 16.77 -6.45
CA ASN A 25 -9.07 15.99 -5.56
C ASN A 25 -8.44 14.74 -6.18
N ALA A 26 -8.50 14.57 -7.51
CA ALA A 26 -7.71 13.55 -8.19
C ALA A 26 -6.23 13.94 -8.08
N HIS A 27 -5.39 12.97 -7.75
CA HIS A 27 -4.03 13.19 -7.34
C HIS A 27 -3.08 12.05 -7.73
N HIS A 28 -1.80 12.38 -7.83
CA HIS A 28 -0.76 11.42 -8.14
C HIS A 28 0.59 11.91 -7.62
N GLN A 29 1.40 10.97 -7.11
CA GLN A 29 2.75 11.27 -6.68
C GLN A 29 3.67 11.31 -7.90
N ILE A 30 4.24 12.48 -8.19
CA ILE A 30 5.16 12.69 -9.31
C ILE A 30 6.63 12.60 -8.91
N GLU A 31 6.95 12.74 -7.63
CA GLU A 31 8.33 12.61 -7.11
C GLU A 31 8.37 11.98 -5.73
N ASN A 32 9.46 11.24 -5.46
CA ASN A 32 9.79 10.70 -4.14
C ASN A 32 11.31 10.58 -4.00
N ILE A 33 11.92 11.53 -3.29
CA ILE A 33 13.36 11.65 -3.11
C ILE A 33 13.70 11.43 -1.64
N LYS A 34 14.80 10.74 -1.38
CA LYS A 34 15.33 10.43 -0.04
C LYS A 34 16.82 10.72 -0.03
N GLU A 35 17.26 11.45 0.99
CA GLU A 35 18.67 11.68 1.29
C GLU A 35 18.98 11.20 2.71
N THR A 36 20.15 10.59 2.93
CA THR A 36 20.50 10.00 4.24
C THR A 36 21.42 10.95 4.99
N VAL A 37 20.91 11.56 6.06
CA VAL A 37 21.61 12.61 6.81
C VAL A 37 22.07 12.13 8.20
N ARG A 38 21.40 11.12 8.78
CA ARG A 38 21.73 10.56 10.11
C ARG A 38 21.82 11.60 11.24
N LEU A 39 20.83 12.50 11.34
CA LEU A 39 20.73 13.51 12.41
C LEU A 39 20.80 12.94 13.83
N SER A 40 20.32 11.73 14.08
CA SER A 40 20.37 11.09 15.41
C SER A 40 21.64 10.30 15.69
N SER A 41 22.59 10.24 14.76
CA SER A 41 23.86 9.53 14.97
C SER A 41 24.93 10.49 15.47
N GLY A 42 25.70 10.08 16.48
CA GLY A 42 26.83 10.88 16.98
C GLY A 42 26.38 12.18 17.66
N LEU A 43 25.28 12.12 18.43
CA LEU A 43 24.93 13.19 19.36
C LEU A 43 26.08 13.39 20.35
N ASP A 44 26.35 14.64 20.72
CA ASP A 44 27.36 14.91 21.76
C ASP A 44 26.85 14.48 23.15
N GLU A 45 27.70 14.59 24.17
CA GLU A 45 27.36 14.21 25.56
C GLU A 45 26.15 14.99 26.11
N GLN A 46 25.80 16.12 25.51
CA GLN A 46 24.66 16.96 25.88
C GLN A 46 23.41 16.65 25.04
N GLY A 47 23.49 15.71 24.10
CA GLY A 47 22.41 15.35 23.19
C GLY A 47 22.23 16.31 22.01
N ASN A 48 23.21 17.18 21.72
CA ASN A 48 23.14 18.10 20.59
C ASN A 48 23.38 17.37 19.26
N LEU A 49 22.72 17.87 18.21
CA LEU A 49 23.00 17.49 16.84
C LEU A 49 24.42 17.95 16.45
N ASN A 50 25.18 17.06 15.81
CA ASN A 50 26.49 17.40 15.25
C ASN A 50 26.35 18.45 14.13
N GLU A 51 27.22 19.47 14.15
CA GLU A 51 27.23 20.56 13.16
C GLU A 51 27.37 20.07 11.71
N GLU A 52 28.11 18.98 11.46
CA GLU A 52 28.21 18.39 10.12
C GLU A 52 26.84 17.86 9.64
N ALA A 53 26.11 17.17 10.51
CA ALA A 53 24.77 16.64 10.21
C ALA A 53 23.75 17.78 10.05
N VAL A 54 23.85 18.83 10.87
CA VAL A 54 23.04 20.05 10.77
C VAL A 54 23.26 20.74 9.42
N LYS A 55 24.52 20.98 9.04
CA LYS A 55 24.87 21.59 7.74
C LYS A 55 24.35 20.75 6.57
N HIS A 56 24.56 19.43 6.63
CA HIS A 56 24.07 18.53 5.60
C HIS A 56 22.53 18.58 5.50
N ALA A 57 21.80 18.54 6.62
CA ALA A 57 20.34 18.67 6.61
C ALA A 57 19.87 19.99 5.96
N ILE A 58 20.51 21.11 6.29
CA ILE A 58 20.19 22.42 5.70
C ILE A 58 20.42 22.42 4.19
N GLU A 59 21.54 21.87 3.74
CA GLU A 59 21.89 21.76 2.32
C GLU A 59 20.90 20.86 1.55
N THR A 60 20.50 19.73 2.15
CA THR A 60 19.49 18.82 1.60
C THR A 60 18.12 19.49 1.48
N VAL A 61 17.65 20.17 2.53
CA VAL A 61 16.36 20.90 2.48
C VAL A 61 16.43 22.01 1.42
N ALA A 62 17.54 22.75 1.34
CA ALA A 62 17.72 23.76 0.30
C ALA A 62 17.70 23.17 -1.11
N LEU A 63 18.27 21.98 -1.31
CA LEU A 63 18.19 21.25 -2.58
C LEU A 63 16.75 20.84 -2.92
N PHE A 64 16.01 20.31 -1.94
CA PHE A 64 14.61 19.93 -2.13
C PHE A 64 13.72 21.13 -2.45
N VAL A 65 13.96 22.29 -1.83
CA VAL A 65 13.26 23.53 -2.20
C VAL A 65 13.55 23.94 -3.64
N ARG A 66 14.80 23.81 -4.12
CA ARG A 66 15.14 24.05 -5.54
C ARG A 66 14.43 23.06 -6.47
N PHE A 67 14.30 21.79 -6.08
CA PHE A 67 13.50 20.82 -6.85
C PHE A 67 12.03 21.21 -6.90
N CYS A 68 11.45 21.63 -5.78
CA CYS A 68 10.08 22.15 -5.74
C CYS A 68 9.90 23.37 -6.67
N GLN A 69 10.85 24.32 -6.67
CA GLN A 69 10.83 25.47 -7.58
C GLN A 69 10.91 25.05 -9.06
N ALA A 70 11.83 24.15 -9.41
CA ALA A 70 11.97 23.63 -10.77
C ALA A 70 10.71 22.89 -11.25
N ARG A 71 10.02 22.20 -10.33
CA ARG A 71 8.75 21.52 -10.59
C ARG A 71 7.52 22.43 -10.43
N LYS A 72 7.70 23.74 -10.20
CA LYS A 72 6.60 24.71 -10.03
C LYS A 72 5.60 24.26 -8.96
N VAL A 73 6.12 23.80 -7.82
CA VAL A 73 5.30 23.46 -6.65
C VAL A 73 4.64 24.72 -6.10
N ASP A 74 3.32 24.69 -5.93
CA ASP A 74 2.54 25.84 -5.44
C ASP A 74 2.66 26.01 -3.93
N ARG A 75 2.82 24.91 -3.19
CA ARG A 75 2.90 24.92 -1.73
C ARG A 75 3.87 23.87 -1.22
N ILE A 76 4.73 24.26 -0.28
CA ILE A 76 5.62 23.36 0.44
C ILE A 76 5.13 23.25 1.90
N LEU A 77 4.92 22.02 2.35
CA LEU A 77 4.72 21.68 3.76
C LEU A 77 5.99 20.98 4.24
N ALA A 78 6.60 21.46 5.33
CA ALA A 78 7.84 20.89 5.83
C ALA A 78 7.76 20.62 7.32
N VAL A 79 8.13 19.42 7.72
CA VAL A 79 8.09 18.96 9.11
C VAL A 79 9.44 18.42 9.57
N ALA A 80 9.66 18.45 10.88
CA ALA A 80 10.78 17.81 11.54
C ALA A 80 10.29 16.94 12.70
N THR A 81 11.01 15.86 13.00
CA THR A 81 10.59 14.83 13.94
C THR A 81 11.54 14.69 15.14
N ALA A 82 11.52 13.54 15.81
CA ALA A 82 12.19 13.26 17.07
C ALA A 82 13.64 13.74 17.20
N ALA A 83 14.49 13.61 16.17
CA ALA A 83 15.88 14.08 16.28
C ALA A 83 15.98 15.60 16.51
N VAL A 84 15.17 16.38 15.79
CA VAL A 84 15.15 17.85 15.93
C VAL A 84 14.36 18.25 17.18
N ARG A 85 13.30 17.51 17.52
CA ARG A 85 12.50 17.77 18.73
C ARG A 85 13.30 17.58 20.02
N ASN A 86 14.09 16.51 20.09
CA ASN A 86 14.73 16.09 21.34
C ASN A 86 16.11 16.74 21.55
N ALA A 87 16.74 17.28 20.49
CA ALA A 87 18.04 17.92 20.60
C ALA A 87 17.95 19.36 21.15
N PRO A 88 18.81 19.76 22.11
CA PRO A 88 18.80 21.12 22.65
C PRO A 88 19.05 22.21 21.58
N ASN A 89 19.90 21.93 20.59
CA ASN A 89 20.15 22.81 19.44
C ASN A 89 19.18 22.60 18.25
N GLY A 90 18.11 21.82 18.43
CA GLY A 90 17.07 21.63 17.41
C GLY A 90 16.40 22.93 16.90
N PRO A 91 16.04 23.89 17.77
CA PRO A 91 15.51 25.18 17.33
C PRO A 91 16.45 25.96 16.40
N GLU A 92 17.76 25.86 16.63
CA GLU A 92 18.77 26.51 15.76
C GLU A 92 18.72 25.96 14.33
N LEU A 93 18.61 24.63 14.18
CA LEU A 93 18.43 24.00 12.87
C LEU A 93 17.19 24.55 12.15
N VAL A 94 16.07 24.68 12.86
CA VAL A 94 14.80 25.20 12.30
C VAL A 94 14.97 26.63 11.79
N ASP A 95 15.60 27.50 12.59
CA ASP A 95 15.85 28.89 12.23
C ASP A 95 16.82 29.01 11.05
N ARG A 96 17.89 28.19 11.04
CA ARG A 96 18.88 28.16 9.95
C ARG A 96 18.27 27.66 8.63
N VAL A 97 17.39 26.66 8.67
CA VAL A 97 16.63 26.21 7.49
C VAL A 97 15.72 27.33 6.98
N HIS A 98 15.01 28.01 7.87
CA HIS A 98 14.13 29.12 7.48
C HIS A 98 14.91 30.27 6.85
N ALA A 99 16.02 30.70 7.47
CA ALA A 99 16.88 31.76 6.94
C ALA A 99 17.47 31.41 5.58
N ARG A 100 17.84 30.13 5.36
CA ARG A 100 18.47 29.68 4.11
C ARG A 100 17.48 29.47 2.97
N THR A 101 16.24 29.05 3.26
CA THR A 101 15.31 28.53 2.24
C THR A 101 13.97 29.24 2.17
N GLY A 102 13.64 30.05 3.18
CA GLY A 102 12.30 30.64 3.38
C GLY A 102 11.25 29.64 3.89
N VAL A 103 11.56 28.33 3.95
CA VAL A 103 10.62 27.30 4.41
C VAL A 103 10.69 27.19 5.93
N LYS A 104 9.53 27.25 6.60
CA LYS A 104 9.41 27.03 8.04
C LYS A 104 9.22 25.54 8.30
N LEU A 105 10.11 24.93 9.09
CA LEU A 105 9.92 23.56 9.58
C LEU A 105 8.96 23.57 10.76
N GLN A 106 7.91 22.74 10.72
CA GLN A 106 7.09 22.44 11.88
C GLN A 106 7.67 21.23 12.61
N VAL A 107 8.12 21.43 13.85
CA VAL A 107 8.56 20.32 14.72
C VAL A 107 7.32 19.61 15.26
N LEU A 108 7.18 18.33 14.93
CA LEU A 108 6.05 17.50 15.36
C LEU A 108 6.32 16.89 16.72
N SER A 109 5.29 16.86 17.58
CA SER A 109 5.24 15.99 18.75
C SER A 109 5.19 14.51 18.36
N GLY A 110 5.55 13.61 19.28
CA GLY A 110 5.47 12.18 19.02
C GLY A 110 4.03 11.70 18.73
N GLU A 111 3.05 12.34 19.37
CA GLU A 111 1.62 12.06 19.18
C GLU A 111 1.13 12.53 17.81
N GLU A 112 1.58 13.69 17.34
CA GLU A 112 1.31 14.14 15.97
C GLU A 112 1.92 13.19 14.93
N GLU A 113 3.15 12.70 15.15
CA GLU A 113 3.76 11.70 14.29
C GLU A 113 2.94 10.40 14.25
N ALA A 114 2.51 9.90 15.42
CA ALA A 114 1.67 8.71 15.53
C ALA A 114 0.33 8.90 14.79
N TYR A 115 -0.31 10.05 14.98
CA TYR A 115 -1.56 10.41 14.32
C TYR A 115 -1.39 10.51 12.80
N LEU A 116 -0.34 11.17 12.30
CA LEU A 116 -0.08 11.28 10.86
C LEU A 116 0.26 9.92 10.24
N GLY A 117 1.00 9.06 10.93
CA GLY A 117 1.25 7.70 10.48
C GLY A 117 -0.04 6.88 10.38
N TYR A 118 -0.91 7.00 11.39
CA TYR A 118 -2.26 6.41 11.38
C TYR A 118 -3.10 6.93 10.20
N ILE A 119 -3.20 8.26 10.00
CA ILE A 119 -3.95 8.87 8.88
C ILE A 119 -3.42 8.40 7.53
N GLY A 120 -2.09 8.33 7.36
CA GLY A 120 -1.48 7.79 6.15
C GLY A 120 -1.87 6.33 5.89
N LEU A 121 -1.95 5.51 6.95
CA LEU A 121 -2.33 4.11 6.82
C LEU A 121 -3.83 3.94 6.53
N VAL A 122 -4.73 4.50 7.35
CA VAL A 122 -6.18 4.22 7.21
C VAL A 122 -6.74 4.66 5.86
N ASN A 123 -6.09 5.62 5.20
CA ASN A 123 -6.45 6.06 3.85
C ASN A 123 -5.81 5.25 2.72
N SER A 124 -4.99 4.25 3.02
CA SER A 124 -4.35 3.40 2.02
C SER A 124 -4.66 1.91 2.20
N THR A 125 -4.95 1.46 3.41
CA THR A 125 -5.20 0.04 3.74
C THR A 125 -6.67 -0.39 3.57
N PRO A 126 -6.96 -1.66 3.21
CA PRO A 126 -8.31 -2.24 3.32
C PRO A 126 -8.73 -2.52 4.77
N LEU A 127 -7.80 -2.52 5.72
CA LEU A 127 -8.06 -2.89 7.12
C LEU A 127 -8.93 -1.83 7.82
N THR A 128 -9.87 -2.29 8.65
CA THR A 128 -10.75 -1.43 9.46
C THR A 128 -10.30 -1.33 10.91
N SER A 129 -9.56 -2.32 11.41
CA SER A 129 -9.02 -2.33 12.77
C SER A 129 -7.58 -2.85 12.75
N GLY A 130 -6.78 -2.48 13.74
CA GLY A 130 -5.41 -2.93 13.86
C GLY A 130 -4.55 -2.08 14.78
N LEU A 131 -3.28 -2.44 14.87
CA LEU A 131 -2.23 -1.65 15.50
C LEU A 131 -1.21 -1.20 14.46
N VAL A 132 -1.03 0.11 14.31
CA VAL A 132 0.02 0.68 13.46
C VAL A 132 1.29 0.84 14.28
N ALA A 133 2.42 0.39 13.74
CA ALA A 133 3.73 0.58 14.33
C ALA A 133 4.68 1.29 13.36
N ASP A 134 5.27 2.40 13.80
CA ASP A 134 6.36 3.10 13.10
C ASP A 134 7.62 3.10 13.95
N PHE A 135 8.68 2.45 13.44
CA PHE A 135 9.96 2.35 14.12
C PHE A 135 10.95 3.37 13.55
N GLY A 136 10.93 4.56 14.16
CA GLY A 136 11.86 5.64 13.91
C GLY A 136 13.24 5.40 14.53
N GLY A 137 14.17 6.33 14.26
CA GLY A 137 15.55 6.25 14.78
C GLY A 137 15.64 6.46 16.28
N GLY A 138 14.99 7.51 16.79
CA GLY A 138 15.01 7.88 18.21
C GLY A 138 13.67 7.72 18.94
N SER A 139 12.62 7.25 18.26
CA SER A 139 11.33 6.98 18.89
C SER A 139 10.55 5.96 18.08
N ILE A 140 9.67 5.24 18.77
CA ILE A 140 8.67 4.37 18.16
C ILE A 140 7.27 4.91 18.44
N LYS A 141 6.38 4.75 17.47
CA LYS A 141 4.97 5.18 17.57
C LYS A 141 4.07 4.00 17.33
N LEU A 142 3.17 3.77 18.27
CA LEU A 142 2.13 2.75 18.17
C LEU A 142 0.77 3.45 18.19
N ALA A 143 -0.09 3.17 17.23
CA ALA A 143 -1.43 3.76 17.17
C ALA A 143 -2.48 2.68 16.90
N ALA A 144 -3.40 2.49 17.84
CA ALA A 144 -4.51 1.56 17.68
C ALA A 144 -5.67 2.23 16.95
N PHE A 145 -6.35 1.47 16.10
CA PHE A 145 -7.56 1.92 15.42
C PHE A 145 -8.58 0.79 15.32
N GLN A 146 -9.85 1.15 15.30
CA GLN A 146 -10.98 0.24 15.12
C GLN A 146 -12.10 0.98 14.41
N ASP A 147 -12.76 0.31 13.47
CA ASP A 147 -13.72 0.91 12.54
C ASP A 147 -13.16 2.16 11.83
N ARG A 148 -11.86 2.09 11.51
CA ARG A 148 -11.03 3.15 10.91
C ARG A 148 -10.79 4.35 11.80
N LEU A 149 -11.33 4.39 13.03
CA LEU A 149 -11.18 5.47 13.99
C LEU A 149 -10.05 5.20 14.97
N SER A 150 -9.29 6.23 15.34
CA SER A 150 -8.23 6.12 16.33
C SER A 150 -8.78 5.74 17.71
N LYS A 151 -8.11 4.81 18.39
CA LYS A 151 -8.43 4.37 19.76
C LYS A 151 -7.41 4.83 20.80
N GLY A 152 -6.27 5.36 20.35
CA GLY A 152 -5.19 5.83 21.20
C GLY A 152 -3.84 5.58 20.57
N ALA A 153 -2.82 6.20 21.15
CA ALA A 153 -1.44 6.04 20.71
C ALA A 153 -0.50 5.94 21.92
N ILE A 154 0.61 5.23 21.73
CA ILE A 154 1.73 5.18 22.66
C ILE A 154 2.98 5.59 21.89
N VAL A 155 3.73 6.51 22.48
CA VAL A 155 5.04 6.93 21.99
C VAL A 155 6.07 6.46 22.99
N TYR A 156 7.13 5.82 22.51
CA TYR A 156 8.31 5.55 23.32
C TYR A 156 9.48 6.39 22.81
N GLU A 157 10.24 6.97 23.73
CA GLU A 157 11.43 7.80 23.46
C GLU A 157 12.70 6.95 23.28
N PHE A 158 12.56 5.83 22.58
CA PHE A 158 13.66 5.04 22.03
C PHE A 158 13.29 4.52 20.64
N GLY A 159 14.26 4.31 19.77
CA GLY A 159 14.07 3.75 18.43
C GLY A 159 15.23 2.84 18.01
N VAL A 160 15.29 2.51 16.71
CA VAL A 160 16.29 1.55 16.19
C VAL A 160 17.73 2.01 16.43
N VAL A 161 18.00 3.33 16.37
CA VAL A 161 19.36 3.88 16.53
C VAL A 161 19.77 3.82 17.99
N THR A 162 18.93 4.35 18.87
CA THR A 162 19.23 4.41 20.31
C THR A 162 19.34 3.01 20.93
N LEU A 163 18.55 2.03 20.46
CA LEU A 163 18.67 0.65 20.94
C LEU A 163 19.93 -0.04 20.42
N ALA A 164 20.27 0.15 19.13
CA ALA A 164 21.48 -0.41 18.57
C ALA A 164 22.72 0.08 19.32
N GLU A 165 22.76 1.37 19.68
CA GLU A 165 23.85 1.96 20.47
C GLU A 165 23.85 1.48 21.92
N ARG A 166 22.69 1.50 22.59
CA ARG A 166 22.57 1.13 24.00
C ARG A 166 22.97 -0.31 24.29
N PHE A 167 22.70 -1.22 23.36
CA PHE A 167 22.95 -2.66 23.51
C PHE A 167 24.05 -3.18 22.56
N ALA A 168 24.90 -2.30 22.02
CA ALA A 168 26.04 -2.68 21.17
C ALA A 168 25.71 -3.65 20.02
N LEU A 169 24.62 -3.38 19.27
CA LEU A 169 24.07 -4.27 18.25
C LEU A 169 24.58 -4.01 16.81
N GLN A 170 25.47 -3.03 16.65
CA GLN A 170 25.92 -2.57 15.34
C GLN A 170 26.78 -3.60 14.61
N ASP A 171 27.57 -4.39 15.35
CA ASP A 171 28.29 -5.56 14.87
C ASP A 171 27.73 -6.84 15.51
N ARG A 172 28.44 -7.99 15.45
CA ARG A 172 27.96 -9.25 16.03
C ARG A 172 27.71 -9.07 17.55
N PRO A 173 26.44 -9.08 18.00
CA PRO A 173 26.11 -8.84 19.40
C PRO A 173 26.55 -9.98 20.29
N ALA A 174 26.90 -9.69 21.54
CA ALA A 174 27.03 -10.75 22.54
C ALA A 174 25.65 -11.29 22.93
N PRO A 175 25.52 -12.59 23.28
CA PRO A 175 24.25 -13.15 23.74
C PRO A 175 23.62 -12.40 24.93
N ALA A 176 24.46 -11.88 25.84
CA ALA A 176 24.01 -11.10 26.98
C ALA A 176 23.39 -9.75 26.58
N ASP A 177 23.93 -9.08 25.55
CA ASP A 177 23.41 -7.80 25.07
C ASP A 177 22.07 -7.98 24.36
N LEU A 178 21.92 -9.07 23.58
CA LEU A 178 20.65 -9.45 22.97
C LEU A 178 19.59 -9.74 24.03
N GLN A 179 19.93 -10.55 25.02
CA GLN A 179 19.02 -10.86 26.13
C GLN A 179 18.59 -9.58 26.87
N ALA A 180 19.53 -8.67 27.15
CA ALA A 180 19.22 -7.41 27.81
C ALA A 180 18.28 -6.51 26.97
N MET A 181 18.47 -6.47 25.64
CA MET A 181 17.55 -5.76 24.73
C MET A 181 16.16 -6.42 24.77
N GLU A 182 16.09 -7.74 24.69
CA GLU A 182 14.84 -8.49 24.69
C GLU A 182 14.04 -8.30 25.98
N GLU A 183 14.70 -8.36 27.14
CA GLU A 183 14.09 -8.10 28.45
C GLU A 183 13.59 -6.66 28.55
N PHE A 184 14.39 -5.69 28.11
CA PHE A 184 13.98 -4.28 28.06
C PHE A 184 12.72 -4.11 27.19
N LEU A 185 12.70 -4.69 25.99
CA LEU A 185 11.55 -4.59 25.09
C LEU A 185 10.30 -5.26 25.67
N ALA A 186 10.46 -6.44 26.28
CA ALA A 186 9.37 -7.15 26.94
C ALA A 186 8.74 -6.31 28.06
N GLU A 187 9.55 -5.62 28.87
CA GLU A 187 9.07 -4.69 29.90
C GLU A 187 8.33 -3.50 29.28
N GLN A 188 8.93 -2.83 28.30
CA GLN A 188 8.35 -1.63 27.68
C GLN A 188 7.00 -1.93 26.98
N PHE A 189 6.90 -3.07 26.30
CA PHE A 189 5.71 -3.44 25.55
C PHE A 189 4.53 -3.93 26.41
N GLN A 190 4.70 -4.13 27.72
CA GLN A 190 3.57 -4.38 28.63
C GLN A 190 2.53 -3.23 28.59
N ARG A 191 3.00 -1.99 28.36
CA ARG A 191 2.15 -0.79 28.28
C ARG A 191 1.18 -0.83 27.09
N ILE A 192 1.43 -1.63 26.06
CA ILE A 192 0.59 -1.70 24.85
C ILE A 192 -0.84 -2.13 25.18
N ARG A 193 -1.03 -2.93 26.24
CA ARG A 193 -2.35 -3.33 26.73
C ARG A 193 -3.26 -2.14 27.06
N GLN A 194 -2.69 -0.96 27.33
CA GLN A 194 -3.44 0.28 27.58
C GLN A 194 -4.25 0.77 26.39
N ILE A 195 -3.81 0.47 25.16
CA ILE A 195 -4.52 0.84 23.92
C ILE A 195 -5.24 -0.35 23.28
N ALA A 196 -5.31 -1.49 23.99
CA ALA A 196 -6.06 -2.71 23.65
C ALA A 196 -6.05 -3.04 22.14
N PRO A 197 -4.89 -3.34 21.54
CA PRO A 197 -4.81 -3.56 20.11
C PRO A 197 -5.55 -4.84 19.70
N GLU A 198 -6.34 -4.76 18.64
CA GLU A 198 -6.80 -5.94 17.92
C GLU A 198 -5.80 -6.24 16.79
N PRO A 199 -5.46 -7.51 16.50
CA PRO A 199 -4.77 -7.88 15.28
C PRO A 199 -5.53 -7.40 14.03
N PRO A 200 -4.82 -7.12 12.91
CA PRO A 200 -3.40 -7.39 12.68
C PRO A 200 -2.48 -6.23 13.11
N LEU A 201 -1.19 -6.55 13.29
CA LEU A 201 -0.11 -5.57 13.36
C LEU A 201 0.19 -5.05 11.94
N VAL A 202 0.25 -3.73 11.78
CA VAL A 202 0.63 -3.07 10.54
C VAL A 202 1.88 -2.23 10.74
N GLY A 203 2.96 -2.62 10.07
CA GLY A 203 4.25 -1.95 10.16
C GLY A 203 4.45 -0.92 9.06
N ILE A 204 4.77 0.33 9.44
CA ILE A 204 5.17 1.40 8.52
C ILE A 204 6.63 1.81 8.77
N GLY A 205 7.22 2.51 7.81
CA GLY A 205 8.59 3.01 7.94
C GLY A 205 9.69 2.05 7.47
N GLY A 206 10.95 2.44 7.68
CA GLY A 206 12.09 1.81 7.02
C GLY A 206 12.41 0.40 7.51
N THR A 207 12.21 0.12 8.80
CA THR A 207 12.55 -1.16 9.43
C THR A 207 11.66 -2.27 8.91
N PHE A 208 10.34 -2.08 8.92
CA PHE A 208 9.38 -3.04 8.38
C PHE A 208 9.59 -3.27 6.88
N ARG A 209 9.88 -2.22 6.10
CA ARG A 209 10.23 -2.36 4.67
C ARG A 209 11.49 -3.18 4.44
N SER A 210 12.51 -3.06 5.31
CA SER A 210 13.70 -3.90 5.22
C SER A 210 13.39 -5.37 5.47
N ILE A 211 12.62 -5.69 6.51
CA ILE A 211 12.20 -7.08 6.78
C ILE A 211 11.35 -7.64 5.64
N ALA A 212 10.42 -6.86 5.11
CA ALA A 212 9.65 -7.25 3.93
C ALA A 212 10.53 -7.55 2.71
N ARG A 213 11.56 -6.75 2.42
CA ARG A 213 12.46 -7.02 1.30
C ARG A 213 13.31 -8.26 1.52
N ILE A 214 13.83 -8.47 2.74
CA ILE A 214 14.59 -9.68 3.09
C ILE A 214 13.69 -10.91 2.92
N PHE A 215 12.48 -10.87 3.48
CA PHE A 215 11.49 -11.93 3.33
C PHE A 215 11.22 -12.24 1.86
N ARG A 216 10.86 -11.21 1.07
CA ARG A 216 10.58 -11.35 -0.37
C ARG A 216 11.74 -11.95 -1.15
N ARG A 217 12.98 -11.55 -0.85
CA ARG A 217 14.17 -12.12 -1.50
C ARG A 217 14.39 -13.57 -1.08
N ARG A 218 14.25 -13.89 0.21
CA ARG A 218 14.40 -15.25 0.75
C ARG A 218 13.39 -16.23 0.16
N THR A 219 12.14 -15.82 -0.01
CA THR A 219 11.05 -16.67 -0.49
C THR A 219 10.75 -16.52 -1.99
N HIS A 220 11.47 -15.62 -2.67
CA HIS A 220 11.25 -15.26 -4.08
C HIS A 220 9.80 -14.82 -4.34
N TYR A 221 9.26 -14.07 -3.37
CA TYR A 221 7.85 -13.74 -3.27
C TYR A 221 7.35 -12.90 -4.45
N LEU A 222 6.15 -13.21 -4.93
CA LEU A 222 5.42 -12.42 -5.92
C LEU A 222 4.08 -11.92 -5.36
N PRO A 223 3.62 -10.70 -5.70
CA PRO A 223 4.28 -9.73 -6.55
C PRO A 223 5.54 -9.14 -5.89
N ASP A 224 6.44 -8.56 -6.70
CA ASP A 224 7.67 -7.91 -6.23
C ASP A 224 7.38 -6.55 -5.54
N ILE A 225 6.41 -6.50 -4.61
CA ILE A 225 5.88 -5.31 -3.95
C ILE A 225 5.92 -5.48 -2.43
N THR A 226 6.39 -4.44 -1.74
CA THR A 226 6.44 -4.41 -0.27
C THR A 226 5.11 -3.98 0.36
N ASP A 227 4.31 -3.15 -0.31
CA ASP A 227 3.05 -2.67 0.24
C ASP A 227 2.00 -3.79 0.35
N GLY A 228 1.43 -3.97 1.54
CA GLY A 228 0.40 -4.96 1.82
C GLY A 228 0.91 -6.39 1.96
N ILE A 229 2.22 -6.62 1.96
CA ILE A 229 2.76 -7.98 2.17
C ILE A 229 2.54 -8.41 3.61
N GLU A 230 2.10 -9.67 3.77
CA GLU A 230 1.91 -10.29 5.07
C GLU A 230 3.09 -11.21 5.39
N ILE A 231 3.71 -11.02 6.55
CA ILE A 231 4.87 -11.81 6.99
C ILE A 231 4.49 -12.55 8.27
N PRO A 232 4.47 -13.90 8.27
CA PRO A 232 4.21 -14.68 9.47
C PRO A 232 5.24 -14.41 10.57
N TYR A 233 4.81 -14.50 11.83
CA TYR A 233 5.68 -14.33 13.00
C TYR A 233 6.94 -15.20 12.94
N GLN A 234 6.79 -16.47 12.55
CA GLN A 234 7.92 -17.40 12.45
C GLN A 234 8.97 -16.93 11.42
N GLU A 235 8.52 -16.33 10.32
CA GLU A 235 9.41 -15.80 9.30
C GLU A 235 10.16 -14.55 9.79
N VAL A 236 9.47 -13.66 10.50
CA VAL A 236 10.08 -12.48 11.17
C VAL A 236 11.11 -12.93 12.21
N LYS A 237 10.75 -13.89 13.07
CA LYS A 237 11.63 -14.45 14.09
C LYS A 237 12.87 -15.09 13.48
N ALA A 238 12.70 -15.93 12.45
CA ALA A 238 13.82 -16.54 11.74
C ALA A 238 14.74 -15.50 11.08
N ILE A 239 14.18 -14.41 10.54
CA ILE A 239 14.99 -13.29 10.01
C ILE A 239 15.77 -12.62 11.15
N TYR A 240 15.12 -12.33 12.28
CA TYR A 240 15.77 -11.74 13.45
C TYR A 240 16.94 -12.61 13.95
N GLU A 241 16.70 -13.88 14.23
CA GLU A 241 17.71 -14.82 14.75
C GLU A 241 18.90 -14.96 13.80
N THR A 242 18.63 -15.05 12.49
CA THR A 242 19.68 -15.11 11.46
C THR A 242 20.54 -13.85 11.47
N LEU A 243 19.92 -12.66 11.50
CA LEU A 243 20.63 -11.37 11.48
C LEU A 243 21.40 -11.12 12.77
N ALA A 244 20.87 -11.56 13.92
CA ALA A 244 21.51 -11.44 15.22
C ALA A 244 22.80 -12.28 15.31
N GLY A 245 22.89 -13.39 14.57
CA GLY A 245 24.11 -14.20 14.48
C GLY A 245 25.21 -13.60 13.58
N MET A 246 24.89 -12.58 12.79
CA MET A 246 25.79 -12.03 11.76
C MET A 246 26.59 -10.81 12.24
N SER A 247 27.84 -10.73 11.79
CA SER A 247 28.62 -9.49 11.85
C SER A 247 28.03 -8.44 10.91
N HIS A 248 28.45 -7.18 11.08
CA HIS A 248 28.09 -6.09 10.19
C HIS A 248 28.50 -6.40 8.73
N SER A 249 29.71 -6.96 8.53
CA SER A 249 30.19 -7.30 7.18
C SER A 249 29.37 -8.39 6.52
N GLU A 250 28.90 -9.37 7.28
CA GLU A 250 27.99 -10.43 6.79
C GLU A 250 26.62 -9.84 6.45
N ARG A 251 26.09 -8.94 7.30
CA ARG A 251 24.81 -8.25 7.07
C ARG A 251 24.80 -7.41 5.79
N LEU A 252 25.92 -6.80 5.42
CA LEU A 252 26.03 -6.05 4.15
C LEU A 252 25.78 -6.92 2.91
N GLN A 253 25.91 -8.25 3.02
CA GLN A 253 25.68 -9.20 1.92
C GLN A 253 24.26 -9.78 1.90
N VAL A 254 23.41 -9.44 2.88
CA VAL A 254 22.06 -10.01 2.98
C VAL A 254 21.16 -9.46 1.86
N PRO A 255 20.61 -10.32 0.98
CA PRO A 255 19.73 -9.87 -0.09
C PRO A 255 18.49 -9.14 0.44
N GLY A 256 18.23 -7.95 -0.08
CA GLY A 256 17.08 -7.11 0.30
C GLY A 256 17.33 -6.18 1.49
N LEU A 257 18.47 -6.30 2.19
CA LEU A 257 18.88 -5.35 3.22
C LEU A 257 19.63 -4.17 2.59
N GLU A 258 19.17 -2.95 2.85
CA GLU A 258 19.91 -1.74 2.47
C GLU A 258 21.22 -1.66 3.27
N PRO A 259 22.38 -1.38 2.63
CA PRO A 259 23.66 -1.23 3.34
C PRO A 259 23.59 -0.23 4.51
N ALA A 260 22.91 0.90 4.30
CA ALA A 260 22.71 1.94 5.31
C ALA A 260 21.82 1.53 6.50
N ARG A 261 21.32 0.29 6.53
CA ARG A 261 20.51 -0.30 7.61
C ARG A 261 21.20 -1.50 8.26
N ALA A 262 22.35 -1.95 7.76
CA ALA A 262 23.00 -3.17 8.23
C ALA A 262 23.39 -3.09 9.71
N ASP A 263 23.83 -1.92 10.17
CA ASP A 263 24.14 -1.58 11.56
C ASP A 263 22.89 -1.55 12.47
N LEU A 264 21.71 -1.24 11.93
CA LEU A 264 20.50 -1.02 12.73
C LEU A 264 19.50 -2.18 12.70
N ILE A 265 19.66 -3.13 11.77
CA ILE A 265 18.61 -4.10 11.47
C ILE A 265 18.35 -5.08 12.62
N VAL A 266 19.35 -5.42 13.44
CA VAL A 266 19.20 -6.36 14.56
C VAL A 266 18.25 -5.78 15.62
N ALA A 267 18.47 -4.52 16.02
CA ALA A 267 17.55 -3.81 16.91
C ALA A 267 16.15 -3.73 16.30
N GLY A 268 16.08 -3.42 15.00
CA GLY A 268 14.83 -3.31 14.27
C GLY A 268 14.02 -4.60 14.18
N SER A 269 14.64 -5.70 13.79
CA SER A 269 13.98 -7.01 13.67
C SER A 269 13.61 -7.59 15.03
N GLY A 270 14.47 -7.42 16.04
CA GLY A 270 14.19 -7.80 17.43
C GLY A 270 12.98 -7.05 17.99
N MET A 271 12.89 -5.74 17.77
CA MET A 271 11.70 -4.96 18.14
C MET A 271 10.42 -5.48 17.48
N ILE A 272 10.47 -5.84 16.19
CA ILE A 272 9.28 -6.35 15.50
C ILE A 272 8.87 -7.69 16.11
N ALA A 273 9.82 -8.62 16.29
CA ALA A 273 9.55 -9.93 16.87
C ALA A 273 8.96 -9.82 18.29
N LYS A 274 9.54 -8.98 19.15
CA LYS A 274 9.05 -8.76 20.52
C LYS A 274 7.72 -8.02 20.57
N LEU A 275 7.47 -7.09 19.64
CA LEU A 275 6.17 -6.44 19.53
C LEU A 275 5.09 -7.46 19.15
N MET A 276 5.37 -8.32 18.16
CA MET A 276 4.44 -9.37 17.74
C MET A 276 4.16 -10.36 18.88
N GLU A 277 5.19 -10.80 19.60
CA GLU A 277 5.06 -11.65 20.79
C GLU A 277 4.21 -10.99 21.89
N SER A 278 4.39 -9.69 22.13
CA SER A 278 3.69 -8.97 23.21
C SER A 278 2.18 -8.78 22.97
N ILE A 279 1.75 -8.86 21.71
CA ILE A 279 0.35 -8.68 21.30
C ILE A 279 -0.26 -9.93 20.68
N ASP A 280 0.43 -11.08 20.78
CA ASP A 280 0.03 -12.36 20.20
C ASP A 280 -0.30 -12.28 18.69
N ALA A 281 0.46 -11.47 17.93
CA ALA A 281 0.26 -11.33 16.49
C ALA A 281 0.89 -12.51 15.73
N ASP A 282 0.07 -13.23 14.96
CA ASP A 282 0.49 -14.32 14.09
C ASP A 282 1.22 -13.84 12.83
N LYS A 283 0.96 -12.59 12.41
CA LYS A 283 1.58 -11.96 11.24
C LYS A 283 1.67 -10.44 11.37
N VAL A 284 2.55 -9.85 10.56
CA VAL A 284 2.64 -8.39 10.36
C VAL A 284 2.37 -8.05 8.90
N VAL A 285 1.51 -7.04 8.67
CA VAL A 285 1.29 -6.45 7.35
C VAL A 285 2.24 -5.27 7.19
N VAL A 286 3.07 -5.25 6.15
CA VAL A 286 3.96 -4.11 5.91
C VAL A 286 3.30 -3.13 4.95
N SER A 287 3.22 -1.86 5.33
CA SER A 287 2.67 -0.80 4.50
C SER A 287 3.73 0.23 4.12
N THR A 288 3.57 0.76 2.91
CA THR A 288 4.34 1.85 2.36
C THR A 288 3.78 3.23 2.70
N ALA A 289 2.72 3.29 3.51
CA ALA A 289 2.28 4.52 4.14
C ALA A 289 3.38 5.14 5.02
N SER A 290 3.25 6.43 5.26
CA SER A 290 4.17 7.25 6.04
C SER A 290 3.46 8.49 6.56
N ILE A 291 4.12 9.23 7.47
CA ILE A 291 3.60 10.52 7.96
C ILE A 291 3.37 11.54 6.83
N ARG A 292 4.08 11.41 5.70
CA ARG A 292 3.90 12.29 4.52
C ARG A 292 2.55 12.05 3.85
N ASP A 293 2.09 10.80 3.82
CA ASP A 293 0.75 10.45 3.36
C ASP A 293 -0.30 11.03 4.32
N GLY A 294 -0.03 10.98 5.62
CA GLY A 294 -0.86 11.65 6.64
C GLY A 294 -0.99 13.16 6.42
N ILE A 295 0.14 13.84 6.17
CA ILE A 295 0.19 15.28 5.85
C ILE A 295 -0.58 15.56 4.56
N PHE A 296 -0.41 14.70 3.55
CA PHE A 296 -1.12 14.81 2.28
C PHE A 296 -2.64 14.71 2.47
N TYR A 297 -3.15 13.70 3.18
CA TYR A 297 -4.59 13.56 3.41
C TYR A 297 -5.18 14.67 4.26
N LYS A 298 -4.44 15.20 5.25
CA LYS A 298 -4.86 16.41 5.99
C LYS A 298 -4.95 17.65 5.09
N TYR A 299 -4.07 17.76 4.09
CA TYR A 299 -4.13 18.84 3.11
C TYR A 299 -5.30 18.65 2.14
N LEU A 300 -5.51 17.43 1.64
CA LEU A 300 -6.53 17.09 0.67
C LEU A 300 -7.95 17.19 1.27
N LEU A 301 -8.09 16.77 2.53
CA LEU A 301 -9.37 16.65 3.25
C LEU A 301 -9.28 17.42 4.58
N PRO A 302 -9.42 18.75 4.56
CA PRO A 302 -9.12 19.60 5.72
C PRO A 302 -10.14 19.50 6.87
N ARG A 303 -11.32 18.90 6.65
CA ARG A 303 -12.36 18.74 7.68
C ARG A 303 -12.25 17.39 8.40
N ASP A 304 -12.29 16.32 7.63
CA ASP A 304 -12.11 14.96 8.09
C ASP A 304 -11.06 14.28 7.20
N PRO A 305 -9.84 14.05 7.71
CA PRO A 305 -8.76 13.49 6.93
C PRO A 305 -8.92 11.98 6.67
N ILE A 306 -10.05 11.36 7.03
CA ILE A 306 -10.32 9.94 6.81
C ILE A 306 -11.29 9.76 5.64
N LEU A 307 -10.87 8.98 4.65
CA LEU A 307 -11.71 8.54 3.55
C LEU A 307 -12.81 7.62 4.05
N TYR A 308 -14.04 7.86 3.61
CA TYR A 308 -15.17 6.97 3.86
C TYR A 308 -14.93 5.57 3.27
N ASN A 309 -14.48 5.50 2.02
CA ASN A 309 -14.15 4.26 1.34
C ASN A 309 -12.87 4.42 0.51
N VAL A 310 -11.79 3.78 0.95
CA VAL A 310 -10.46 3.86 0.32
C VAL A 310 -10.49 3.35 -1.11
N LEU A 311 -11.12 2.20 -1.35
CA LEU A 311 -11.16 1.57 -2.67
C LEU A 311 -11.91 2.44 -3.68
N SER A 312 -13.09 2.94 -3.31
CA SER A 312 -13.90 3.79 -4.18
C SER A 312 -13.16 5.09 -4.52
N HIS A 313 -12.56 5.73 -3.51
CA HIS A 313 -11.73 6.90 -3.73
C HIS A 313 -10.55 6.62 -4.67
N HIS A 314 -9.88 5.46 -4.50
CA HIS A 314 -8.77 5.06 -5.34
C HIS A 314 -9.19 4.77 -6.79
N LEU A 315 -10.30 4.06 -7.01
CA LEU A 315 -10.84 3.80 -8.35
C LEU A 315 -11.22 5.11 -9.06
N ASP A 316 -11.93 6.01 -8.37
CA ASP A 316 -12.28 7.33 -8.90
C ASP A 316 -11.04 8.15 -9.25
N ASN A 317 -10.01 8.08 -8.40
CA ASN A 317 -8.74 8.74 -8.62
C ASN A 317 -8.04 8.23 -9.89
N LEU A 318 -7.97 6.91 -10.09
CA LEU A 318 -7.38 6.31 -11.29
C LEU A 318 -8.14 6.73 -12.55
N ILE A 319 -9.47 6.65 -12.54
CA ILE A 319 -10.33 7.05 -13.67
C ILE A 319 -10.05 8.52 -14.05
N ARG A 320 -10.11 9.43 -13.08
CA ARG A 320 -9.97 10.87 -13.33
C ARG A 320 -8.55 11.26 -13.72
N TYR A 321 -7.55 10.76 -12.99
CA TYR A 321 -6.17 11.13 -13.24
C TYR A 321 -5.67 10.61 -14.60
N HIS A 322 -6.06 9.38 -14.96
CA HIS A 322 -5.71 8.79 -16.26
C HIS A 322 -6.69 9.13 -17.39
N ARG A 323 -7.77 9.87 -17.09
CA ARG A 323 -8.81 10.26 -18.06
C ARG A 323 -9.44 9.07 -18.77
N LEU A 324 -9.72 8.02 -18.01
CA LEU A 324 -10.47 6.86 -18.50
C LEU A 324 -11.92 7.25 -18.77
N ASP A 325 -12.60 6.49 -19.63
CA ASP A 325 -14.03 6.66 -19.89
C ASP A 325 -14.84 6.18 -18.68
N GLU A 326 -15.17 7.12 -17.78
CA GLU A 326 -15.90 6.82 -16.55
C GLU A 326 -17.26 6.19 -16.86
N ASP A 327 -17.99 6.72 -17.85
CA ASP A 327 -19.32 6.23 -18.16
C ASP A 327 -19.27 4.78 -18.65
N HIS A 328 -18.30 4.43 -19.51
CA HIS A 328 -18.05 3.05 -19.93
C HIS A 328 -17.69 2.13 -18.76
N SER A 329 -16.66 2.48 -17.98
CA SER A 329 -16.21 1.67 -16.83
C SER A 329 -17.34 1.40 -15.83
N ARG A 330 -18.18 2.42 -15.56
CA ARG A 330 -19.32 2.28 -14.64
C ARG A 330 -20.43 1.43 -15.23
N ARG A 331 -20.75 1.57 -16.52
CA ARG A 331 -21.75 0.73 -17.20
C ARG A 331 -21.34 -0.74 -17.19
N VAL A 332 -20.11 -1.05 -17.62
CA VAL A 332 -19.58 -2.42 -17.61
C VAL A 332 -19.64 -2.98 -16.20
N SER A 333 -19.23 -2.21 -15.19
CA SER A 333 -19.29 -2.66 -13.80
C SER A 333 -20.72 -2.94 -13.33
N ASN A 334 -21.66 -2.02 -13.55
CA ASN A 334 -23.04 -2.19 -13.13
C ASN A 334 -23.71 -3.40 -13.80
N LEU A 335 -23.50 -3.58 -15.11
CA LEU A 335 -24.04 -4.73 -15.85
C LEU A 335 -23.38 -6.04 -15.43
N ALA A 336 -22.07 -6.05 -15.16
CA ALA A 336 -21.34 -7.23 -14.68
C ALA A 336 -21.83 -7.68 -13.31
N LEU A 337 -22.04 -6.73 -12.40
CA LEU A 337 -22.61 -7.02 -11.08
C LEU A 337 -24.06 -7.49 -11.15
N ALA A 338 -24.87 -6.88 -12.03
CA ALA A 338 -26.25 -7.33 -12.24
C ALA A 338 -26.30 -8.75 -12.82
N LEU A 339 -25.40 -9.10 -13.75
CA LEU A 339 -25.30 -10.45 -14.30
C LEU A 339 -24.79 -11.44 -13.24
N TYR A 340 -23.80 -11.05 -12.44
CA TYR A 340 -23.29 -11.84 -11.32
C TYR A 340 -24.42 -12.18 -10.34
N ASP A 341 -25.16 -11.19 -9.86
CA ASP A 341 -26.22 -11.39 -8.87
C ASP A 341 -27.31 -12.34 -9.40
N GLN A 342 -27.59 -12.31 -10.70
CA GLN A 342 -28.57 -13.18 -11.36
C GLN A 342 -28.06 -14.61 -11.61
N LEU A 343 -26.74 -14.82 -11.71
CA LEU A 343 -26.11 -16.11 -11.90
C LEU A 343 -25.67 -16.78 -10.58
N GLN A 344 -26.10 -16.26 -9.44
CA GLN A 344 -25.73 -16.74 -8.10
C GLN A 344 -25.90 -18.25 -7.94
N THR A 345 -27.00 -18.82 -8.43
CA THR A 345 -27.29 -20.27 -8.35
C THR A 345 -26.45 -21.12 -9.30
N VAL A 346 -25.80 -20.51 -10.29
CA VAL A 346 -24.91 -21.15 -11.25
C VAL A 346 -23.48 -21.16 -10.73
N HIS A 347 -22.97 -20.01 -10.28
CA HIS A 347 -21.57 -19.90 -9.86
C HIS A 347 -21.32 -20.21 -8.38
N GLY A 348 -22.31 -19.97 -7.50
CA GLY A 348 -22.26 -20.26 -6.06
C GLY A 348 -21.35 -19.36 -5.22
N MET A 349 -20.62 -18.43 -5.82
CA MET A 349 -19.71 -17.49 -5.14
C MET A 349 -20.42 -16.37 -4.36
N GLY A 350 -19.79 -15.81 -3.32
CA GLY A 350 -20.37 -14.74 -2.47
C GLY A 350 -19.79 -13.34 -2.69
N SER A 351 -20.06 -12.42 -1.76
CA SER A 351 -19.72 -10.99 -1.84
C SER A 351 -18.23 -10.69 -2.13
N SER A 352 -17.30 -11.53 -1.67
CA SER A 352 -15.87 -11.37 -1.98
C SER A 352 -15.58 -11.48 -3.48
N ALA A 353 -16.17 -12.45 -4.18
CA ALA A 353 -16.02 -12.59 -5.63
C ALA A 353 -16.74 -11.48 -6.38
N ARG A 354 -17.91 -11.05 -5.88
CA ARG A 354 -18.62 -9.87 -6.39
C ARG A 354 -17.76 -8.60 -6.31
N ARG A 355 -17.02 -8.41 -5.21
CA ARG A 355 -16.08 -7.29 -5.02
C ARG A 355 -14.93 -7.35 -6.02
N LEU A 356 -14.36 -8.52 -6.28
CA LEU A 356 -13.32 -8.70 -7.30
C LEU A 356 -13.82 -8.31 -8.69
N LEU A 357 -15.04 -8.72 -9.04
CA LEU A 357 -15.68 -8.37 -10.31
C LEU A 357 -15.93 -6.86 -10.43
N LEU A 358 -16.36 -6.19 -9.36
CA LEU A 358 -16.48 -4.72 -9.32
C LEU A 358 -15.14 -4.06 -9.67
N ILE A 359 -14.05 -4.45 -9.01
CA ILE A 359 -12.73 -3.85 -9.24
C ILE A 359 -12.28 -4.11 -10.68
N ALA A 360 -12.35 -5.36 -11.12
CA ALA A 360 -11.87 -5.76 -12.43
C ALA A 360 -12.67 -5.10 -13.56
N SER A 361 -13.99 -5.01 -13.44
CA SER A 361 -14.85 -4.36 -14.43
C SER A 361 -14.61 -2.85 -14.53
N VAL A 362 -14.35 -2.16 -13.42
CA VAL A 362 -14.02 -0.73 -13.45
C VAL A 362 -12.68 -0.49 -14.15
N LEU A 363 -11.70 -1.37 -13.96
CA LEU A 363 -10.31 -1.19 -14.40
C LEU A 363 -9.90 -2.04 -15.61
N HIS A 364 -10.82 -2.74 -16.26
CA HIS A 364 -10.48 -3.72 -17.30
C HIS A 364 -9.66 -3.14 -18.46
N GLU A 365 -9.87 -1.86 -18.78
CA GLU A 365 -9.14 -1.14 -19.83
C GLU A 365 -8.11 -0.13 -19.30
N ILE A 366 -7.71 -0.20 -18.03
CA ILE A 366 -6.70 0.74 -17.49
C ILE A 366 -5.39 0.72 -18.29
N GLY A 367 -5.05 -0.42 -18.91
CA GLY A 367 -3.89 -0.56 -19.78
C GLY A 367 -3.87 0.36 -21.00
N GLN A 368 -5.00 0.96 -21.40
CA GLN A 368 -5.10 1.87 -22.55
C GLN A 368 -4.24 3.13 -22.38
N VAL A 369 -3.89 3.45 -21.13
CA VAL A 369 -2.96 4.54 -20.78
C VAL A 369 -1.58 4.31 -21.39
N ILE A 370 -1.20 3.04 -21.61
CA ILE A 370 0.05 2.63 -22.23
C ILE A 370 -0.15 2.43 -23.73
N SER A 371 -1.05 1.50 -24.10
CA SER A 371 -1.36 1.17 -25.49
C SER A 371 -2.66 0.36 -25.55
N VAL A 372 -3.35 0.44 -26.69
CA VAL A 372 -4.49 -0.43 -27.04
C VAL A 372 -4.03 -1.77 -27.60
N GLU A 373 -2.80 -1.88 -28.09
CA GLU A 373 -2.21 -3.15 -28.50
C GLU A 373 -1.73 -3.93 -27.27
N SER A 374 -2.02 -5.24 -27.19
CA SER A 374 -1.70 -6.06 -26.00
C SER A 374 -2.28 -5.48 -24.69
N LEU A 375 -3.51 -4.96 -24.76
CA LEU A 375 -4.19 -4.30 -23.64
C LEU A 375 -4.23 -5.17 -22.38
N GLU A 376 -4.41 -6.49 -22.53
CA GLU A 376 -4.38 -7.47 -21.45
C GLU A 376 -3.07 -7.43 -20.65
N LYS A 377 -1.93 -7.29 -21.33
CA LYS A 377 -0.61 -7.20 -20.69
C LYS A 377 -0.46 -5.89 -19.94
N HIS A 378 -0.93 -4.80 -20.54
CA HIS A 378 -0.86 -3.46 -19.95
C HIS A 378 -1.78 -3.32 -18.74
N THR A 379 -3.00 -3.87 -18.80
CA THR A 379 -3.93 -3.92 -17.67
C THR A 379 -3.34 -4.75 -16.53
N LEU A 380 -2.83 -5.96 -16.81
CA LEU A 380 -2.17 -6.78 -15.79
C LEU A 380 -0.98 -6.03 -15.17
N TYR A 381 -0.11 -5.47 -16.01
CA TYR A 381 1.07 -4.72 -15.58
C TYR A 381 0.71 -3.53 -14.70
N MET A 382 -0.23 -2.68 -15.12
CA MET A 382 -0.64 -1.51 -14.35
C MET A 382 -1.24 -1.92 -13.02
N MET A 383 -2.20 -2.85 -13.01
CA MET A 383 -2.83 -3.30 -11.78
C MET A 383 -1.86 -4.02 -10.85
N LEU A 384 -0.79 -4.65 -11.35
CA LEU A 384 0.24 -5.27 -10.52
C LEU A 384 1.38 -4.33 -10.11
N ASN A 385 1.64 -3.21 -10.79
CA ASN A 385 2.87 -2.43 -10.54
C ASN A 385 2.64 -0.99 -10.05
N THR A 386 1.43 -0.44 -10.13
CA THR A 386 1.14 0.90 -9.58
C THR A 386 0.89 0.86 -8.06
N PRO A 387 1.04 1.97 -7.31
CA PRO A 387 0.50 2.03 -5.96
C PRO A 387 -1.02 1.82 -6.00
N PHE A 388 -1.53 0.86 -5.24
CA PHE A 388 -2.95 0.50 -5.24
C PHE A 388 -3.49 0.44 -3.82
N SER A 389 -4.44 1.31 -3.50
CA SER A 389 -4.97 1.45 -2.14
C SER A 389 -6.30 0.72 -1.96
N GLY A 390 -6.56 0.24 -0.75
CA GLY A 390 -7.84 -0.37 -0.36
C GLY A 390 -8.03 -1.83 -0.77
N LEU A 391 -6.94 -2.52 -1.16
CA LEU A 391 -6.92 -3.95 -1.46
C LEU A 391 -5.80 -4.66 -0.71
N THR A 392 -6.04 -5.93 -0.37
CA THR A 392 -4.96 -6.86 -0.02
C THR A 392 -4.17 -7.24 -1.27
N GLN A 393 -2.92 -7.74 -1.11
CA GLN A 393 -2.17 -8.26 -2.27
C GLN A 393 -2.89 -9.41 -2.98
N ARG A 394 -3.58 -10.27 -2.23
CA ARG A 394 -4.41 -11.36 -2.77
C ARG A 394 -5.52 -10.81 -3.67
N GLU A 395 -6.34 -9.89 -3.16
CA GLU A 395 -7.41 -9.26 -3.94
C GLU A 395 -6.87 -8.54 -5.17
N ARG A 396 -5.74 -7.83 -5.02
CA ARG A 396 -5.08 -7.11 -6.10
C ARG A 396 -4.68 -8.04 -7.24
N VAL A 397 -4.00 -9.15 -6.94
CA VAL A 397 -3.57 -10.13 -7.96
C VAL A 397 -4.79 -10.75 -8.64
N MET A 398 -5.79 -11.19 -7.87
CA MET A 398 -7.01 -11.79 -8.44
C MET A 398 -7.75 -10.81 -9.36
N ALA A 399 -7.93 -9.55 -8.92
CA ALA A 399 -8.59 -8.53 -9.70
C ALA A 399 -7.79 -8.15 -10.96
N ALA A 400 -6.45 -8.13 -10.88
CA ALA A 400 -5.59 -7.84 -12.03
C ALA A 400 -5.70 -8.90 -13.12
N TYR A 401 -5.66 -10.19 -12.77
CA TYR A 401 -5.85 -11.28 -13.73
C TYR A 401 -7.26 -11.33 -14.30
N LEU A 402 -8.27 -11.05 -13.48
CA LEU A 402 -9.65 -10.95 -13.97
C LEU A 402 -9.82 -9.78 -14.96
N ALA A 403 -9.29 -8.60 -14.62
CA ALA A 403 -9.35 -7.41 -15.47
C ALA A 403 -8.59 -7.62 -16.79
N ALA A 404 -7.41 -8.23 -16.74
CA ALA A 404 -6.63 -8.55 -17.93
C ALA A 404 -7.33 -9.57 -18.84
N SER A 405 -8.25 -10.37 -18.30
CA SER A 405 -8.98 -11.41 -19.05
C SER A 405 -10.30 -10.93 -19.68
N HIS A 406 -10.50 -9.61 -19.85
CA HIS A 406 -11.79 -9.04 -20.27
C HIS A 406 -12.16 -9.27 -21.75
N ASP A 407 -11.19 -9.48 -22.65
CA ASP A 407 -11.45 -9.86 -24.05
C ASP A 407 -11.12 -11.34 -24.30
N GLU A 408 -9.92 -11.80 -23.92
CA GLU A 408 -9.52 -13.21 -23.97
C GLU A 408 -9.00 -13.67 -22.61
N ILE A 409 -8.98 -14.99 -22.35
CA ILE A 409 -8.44 -15.52 -21.09
C ILE A 409 -6.94 -15.27 -21.05
N TYR A 410 -6.48 -14.49 -20.08
CA TYR A 410 -5.08 -14.11 -19.93
C TYR A 410 -4.58 -14.40 -18.51
N LEU A 411 -4.01 -15.59 -18.31
CA LEU A 411 -3.55 -16.08 -17.01
C LEU A 411 -2.07 -16.53 -17.02
N PRO A 412 -1.13 -15.77 -17.61
CA PRO A 412 0.29 -16.15 -17.60
C PRO A 412 0.82 -16.20 -16.17
N ASP A 413 1.63 -17.20 -15.86
CA ASP A 413 2.37 -17.32 -14.59
C ASP A 413 1.51 -17.23 -13.31
N LEU A 414 0.19 -17.44 -13.41
CA LEU A 414 -0.72 -17.36 -12.26
C LEU A 414 -0.32 -18.35 -11.16
N ASP A 415 0.17 -19.53 -11.55
CA ASP A 415 0.56 -20.59 -10.63
C ASP A 415 1.81 -20.21 -9.80
N ASP A 416 2.62 -19.24 -10.25
CA ASP A 416 3.70 -18.67 -9.44
C ASP A 416 3.15 -17.84 -8.27
N PHE A 417 2.05 -17.11 -8.46
CA PHE A 417 1.40 -16.37 -7.37
C PHE A 417 0.71 -17.28 -6.35
N ILE A 418 0.43 -18.53 -6.72
CA ILE A 418 -0.08 -19.58 -5.81
C ILE A 418 1.06 -20.21 -5.02
N SER A 419 2.17 -20.53 -5.69
CA SER A 419 3.30 -21.24 -5.05
C SER A 419 4.16 -20.35 -4.17
N ARG A 420 4.34 -19.09 -4.55
CA ARG A 420 5.25 -18.14 -3.88
C ARG A 420 4.66 -16.74 -3.77
N GLY A 421 3.33 -16.62 -3.72
CA GLY A 421 2.65 -15.34 -3.63
C GLY A 421 1.45 -15.34 -2.68
N PRO A 422 0.52 -14.38 -2.81
CA PRO A 422 -0.61 -14.23 -1.91
C PRO A 422 -1.80 -15.14 -2.26
N LEU A 423 -1.78 -15.84 -3.40
CA LEU A 423 -2.91 -16.65 -3.84
C LEU A 423 -2.94 -18.01 -3.16
N GLN A 424 -4.14 -18.53 -2.99
CA GLN A 424 -4.40 -19.91 -2.60
C GLN A 424 -4.83 -20.73 -3.84
N PRO A 425 -4.69 -22.06 -3.84
CA PRO A 425 -5.07 -22.90 -4.99
C PRO A 425 -6.51 -22.70 -5.47
N GLU A 426 -7.44 -22.40 -4.56
CA GLU A 426 -8.87 -22.19 -4.88
C GLU A 426 -9.13 -20.87 -5.60
N ASP A 427 -8.22 -19.89 -5.50
CA ASP A 427 -8.37 -18.57 -6.14
C ASP A 427 -8.42 -18.67 -7.65
N ARG A 428 -7.70 -19.64 -8.23
CA ARG A 428 -7.73 -19.93 -9.67
C ARG A 428 -9.15 -20.24 -10.15
N ALA A 429 -9.88 -21.04 -9.38
CA ALA A 429 -11.25 -21.40 -9.72
C ALA A 429 -12.20 -20.20 -9.64
N ILE A 430 -11.98 -19.30 -8.67
CA ILE A 430 -12.75 -18.06 -8.52
C ILE A 430 -12.51 -17.14 -9.73
N ILE A 431 -11.24 -16.89 -10.08
CA ILE A 431 -10.88 -16.04 -11.23
C ILE A 431 -11.51 -16.60 -12.50
N VAL A 432 -11.31 -17.90 -12.78
CA VAL A 432 -11.83 -18.56 -14.00
C VAL A 432 -13.36 -18.46 -14.07
N LYS A 433 -14.08 -18.65 -12.95
CA LYS A 433 -15.54 -18.50 -12.94
C LYS A 433 -15.98 -17.06 -13.20
N LEU A 434 -15.26 -16.04 -12.74
CA LEU A 434 -15.63 -14.65 -12.96
C LEU A 434 -15.40 -14.16 -14.41
N ILE A 435 -14.44 -14.75 -15.13
CA ILE A 435 -14.05 -14.29 -16.48
C ILE A 435 -15.23 -14.23 -17.47
N PRO A 436 -16.05 -15.28 -17.67
CA PRO A 436 -17.15 -15.22 -18.63
C PRO A 436 -18.16 -14.11 -18.34
N ILE A 437 -18.39 -13.79 -17.06
CA ILE A 437 -19.31 -12.71 -16.67
C ILE A 437 -18.76 -11.37 -17.18
N LEU A 438 -17.48 -11.09 -16.93
CA LEU A 438 -16.84 -9.87 -17.40
C LEU A 438 -16.79 -9.81 -18.93
N GLN A 439 -16.38 -10.90 -19.59
CA GLN A 439 -16.26 -10.94 -21.06
C GLN A 439 -17.59 -10.74 -21.78
N ILE A 440 -18.67 -11.35 -21.28
CA ILE A 440 -20.02 -11.16 -21.84
C ILE A 440 -20.42 -9.69 -21.75
N ILE A 441 -20.23 -9.06 -20.59
CA ILE A 441 -20.63 -7.66 -20.41
C ILE A 441 -19.72 -6.68 -21.15
N HIS A 442 -18.41 -6.92 -21.18
CA HIS A 442 -17.50 -6.13 -22.01
C HIS A 442 -17.93 -6.20 -23.49
N SER A 443 -18.29 -7.38 -23.99
CA SER A 443 -18.82 -7.53 -25.37
C SER A 443 -20.10 -6.72 -25.60
N LEU A 444 -20.93 -6.53 -24.57
CA LEU A 444 -22.19 -5.77 -24.63
C LEU A 444 -22.02 -4.24 -24.56
N ASP A 445 -20.85 -3.72 -24.18
CA ASP A 445 -20.54 -2.28 -24.20
C ASP A 445 -19.22 -1.96 -24.95
N ARG A 446 -18.69 -2.89 -25.76
CA ARG A 446 -17.42 -2.75 -26.50
C ARG A 446 -17.39 -1.53 -27.44
N SER A 447 -18.56 -1.04 -27.85
CA SER A 447 -18.68 0.16 -28.68
C SER A 447 -18.63 1.48 -27.88
N HIS A 448 -18.61 1.42 -26.54
CA HIS A 448 -18.70 2.56 -25.60
C HIS A 448 -19.96 3.42 -25.76
N THR A 449 -20.93 2.98 -26.56
CA THR A 449 -22.13 3.75 -26.89
C THR A 449 -23.21 3.71 -25.79
N GLY A 450 -23.09 2.78 -24.84
CA GLY A 450 -24.12 2.55 -23.83
C GLY A 450 -25.47 2.18 -24.44
N VAL A 451 -25.47 1.47 -25.57
CA VAL A 451 -26.70 1.01 -26.24
C VAL A 451 -27.42 -0.01 -25.38
N VAL A 452 -26.68 -0.92 -24.75
CA VAL A 452 -27.19 -1.87 -23.76
C VAL A 452 -27.32 -1.18 -22.40
N THR A 453 -28.51 -1.28 -21.82
CA THR A 453 -28.86 -0.59 -20.55
C THR A 453 -29.11 -1.55 -19.41
N GLN A 454 -29.55 -2.78 -19.71
CA GLN A 454 -29.81 -3.81 -18.71
C GLN A 454 -29.67 -5.21 -19.33
N VAL A 455 -29.35 -6.18 -18.48
CA VAL A 455 -29.39 -7.61 -18.79
C VAL A 455 -30.32 -8.34 -17.82
N GLN A 456 -31.09 -9.30 -18.33
CA GLN A 456 -31.93 -10.20 -17.52
C GLN A 456 -31.62 -11.65 -17.86
N THR A 457 -31.45 -12.52 -16.88
CA THR A 457 -31.18 -13.94 -17.12
C THR A 457 -32.40 -14.80 -16.90
N GLN A 458 -32.61 -15.79 -17.77
CA GLN A 458 -33.53 -16.90 -17.57
C GLN A 458 -32.75 -18.21 -17.56
N LEU A 459 -32.76 -18.89 -16.41
CA LEU A 459 -32.13 -20.20 -16.27
C LEU A 459 -33.12 -21.28 -16.71
N ARG A 460 -32.74 -22.04 -17.74
CA ARG A 460 -33.47 -23.21 -18.23
C ARG A 460 -32.68 -24.47 -17.92
N GLU A 461 -33.29 -25.63 -18.15
CA GLU A 461 -32.59 -26.91 -18.04
C GLU A 461 -31.42 -26.94 -19.05
N GLY A 462 -30.20 -27.06 -18.55
CA GLY A 462 -28.98 -27.10 -19.37
C GLY A 462 -28.58 -25.80 -20.08
N ALA A 463 -29.35 -24.70 -19.96
CA ALA A 463 -29.08 -23.44 -20.65
C ALA A 463 -29.26 -22.20 -19.75
N CYS A 464 -28.52 -21.15 -20.06
CA CYS A 464 -28.61 -19.82 -19.50
C CYS A 464 -28.91 -18.85 -20.63
N GLU A 465 -30.11 -18.25 -20.62
CA GLU A 465 -30.50 -17.23 -21.58
C GLU A 465 -30.33 -15.84 -20.97
N ILE A 466 -29.60 -14.96 -21.65
CA ILE A 466 -29.43 -13.54 -21.30
C ILE A 466 -30.25 -12.71 -22.28
N LEU A 467 -31.28 -12.06 -21.76
CA LEU A 467 -32.11 -11.08 -22.45
C LEU A 467 -31.47 -9.69 -22.33
N VAL A 468 -31.12 -9.10 -23.47
CA VAL A 468 -30.45 -7.80 -23.58
C VAL A 468 -31.49 -6.71 -23.80
N ILE A 469 -31.51 -5.72 -22.92
CA ILE A 469 -32.41 -4.56 -23.00
C ILE A 469 -31.59 -3.36 -23.46
N SER A 470 -31.93 -2.83 -24.63
CA SER A 470 -31.20 -1.75 -25.27
C SER A 470 -32.10 -0.58 -25.65
N LYS A 471 -31.51 0.62 -25.72
CA LYS A 471 -32.18 1.85 -26.18
C LYS A 471 -32.24 1.97 -27.71
N ALA A 472 -31.48 1.14 -28.41
CA ALA A 472 -31.36 1.08 -29.86
C ALA A 472 -31.00 -0.36 -30.31
N ASN A 473 -30.80 -0.58 -31.61
CA ASN A 473 -30.34 -1.88 -32.12
C ASN A 473 -28.96 -2.24 -31.52
N ALA A 474 -28.86 -3.43 -30.91
CA ALA A 474 -27.67 -3.99 -30.26
C ALA A 474 -27.19 -5.30 -30.90
N ASP A 475 -27.50 -5.54 -32.18
CA ASP A 475 -27.21 -6.81 -32.88
C ASP A 475 -25.71 -7.12 -32.92
N LEU A 476 -24.85 -6.10 -33.02
CA LEU A 476 -23.40 -6.26 -33.02
C LEU A 476 -22.88 -6.67 -31.64
N GLU A 477 -23.33 -5.98 -30.59
CA GLU A 477 -23.03 -6.28 -29.19
C GLU A 477 -23.48 -7.70 -28.82
N ILE A 478 -24.71 -8.07 -29.18
CA ILE A 478 -25.27 -9.41 -28.95
C ILE A 478 -24.46 -10.46 -29.72
N LYS A 479 -24.09 -10.19 -30.98
CA LYS A 479 -23.28 -11.11 -31.78
C LYS A 479 -21.89 -11.32 -31.18
N ASP A 480 -21.26 -10.26 -30.64
CA ASP A 480 -19.96 -10.39 -29.97
C ASP A 480 -20.09 -11.17 -28.67
N ALA A 481 -21.10 -10.88 -27.84
CA ALA A 481 -21.37 -11.61 -26.60
C ALA A 481 -21.62 -13.11 -26.83
N ARG A 482 -22.30 -13.48 -27.92
CA ARG A 482 -22.52 -14.89 -28.31
C ARG A 482 -21.22 -15.66 -28.57
N ARG A 483 -20.12 -14.99 -28.93
CA ARG A 483 -18.81 -15.64 -29.11
C ARG A 483 -18.26 -16.23 -27.81
N ARG A 484 -18.77 -15.78 -26.65
CA ARG A 484 -18.39 -16.28 -25.32
C ARG A 484 -19.09 -17.58 -24.93
N ALA A 485 -20.02 -18.09 -25.75
CA ALA A 485 -20.81 -19.28 -25.43
C ALA A 485 -19.99 -20.56 -25.20
N PRO A 486 -18.97 -20.91 -26.00
CA PRO A 486 -18.17 -22.11 -25.77
C PRO A 486 -17.48 -22.09 -24.40
N GLU A 487 -16.96 -20.93 -24.03
CA GLU A 487 -16.23 -20.73 -22.78
C GLU A 487 -17.16 -20.73 -21.56
N PHE A 488 -18.33 -20.08 -21.68
CA PHE A 488 -19.39 -20.16 -20.68
C PHE A 488 -19.83 -21.61 -20.44
N ARG A 489 -20.03 -22.39 -21.50
CA ARG A 489 -20.39 -23.81 -21.40
C ARG A 489 -19.28 -24.64 -20.75
N ARG A 490 -18.03 -24.39 -21.09
CA ARG A 490 -16.87 -25.07 -20.49
C ARG A 490 -16.78 -24.85 -18.99
N ILE A 491 -17.03 -23.62 -18.53
CA ILE A 491 -16.89 -23.24 -17.11
C ILE A 491 -18.13 -23.59 -16.28
N TYR A 492 -19.33 -23.36 -16.82
CA TYR A 492 -20.58 -23.49 -16.07
C TYR A 492 -21.40 -24.73 -16.41
N GLY A 493 -20.99 -25.51 -17.42
CA GLY A 493 -21.71 -26.70 -17.86
C GLY A 493 -23.09 -26.39 -18.46
N ARG A 494 -23.33 -25.15 -18.90
CA ARG A 494 -24.62 -24.68 -19.43
C ARG A 494 -24.43 -24.00 -20.79
N GLU A 495 -25.34 -24.24 -21.72
CA GLU A 495 -25.41 -23.47 -22.97
C GLU A 495 -25.67 -22.00 -22.69
N LEU A 496 -25.02 -21.09 -23.42
CA LEU A 496 -25.26 -19.65 -23.34
C LEU A 496 -26.07 -19.20 -24.54
N LEU A 497 -27.22 -18.59 -24.28
CA LEU A 497 -28.03 -17.90 -25.28
C LEU A 497 -28.02 -16.41 -24.94
N VAL A 498 -27.74 -15.54 -25.92
CA VAL A 498 -27.84 -14.08 -25.73
C VAL A 498 -28.80 -13.55 -26.78
N ASN A 499 -29.92 -12.98 -26.35
CA ASN A 499 -31.02 -12.58 -27.22
C ASN A 499 -31.48 -11.16 -26.87
N PRO A 500 -32.02 -10.39 -27.83
CA PRO A 500 -32.73 -9.16 -27.50
C PRO A 500 -34.00 -9.49 -26.70
N ARG A 501 -34.40 -8.60 -25.78
CA ARG A 501 -35.64 -8.74 -25.01
C ARG A 501 -36.89 -8.47 -25.85
#